data_AF-A0A7Y2Q9R7-F1
#
_entry.id   AF-A0A7Y2Q9R7-F1
#
_cell.length_a   1.000
_cell.length_b   1.000
_cell.length_c   1.000
_cell.angle_alpha   90.00
_cell.angle_beta   90.00
_cell.angle_gamma   90.00
#
_symmetry.space_group_name_H-M   'P 1'
#
loop_
_entity.id
_entity.type
_entity.pdbx_description
1 polymer ?
#
loop_
_entity_poly.entity_id
_entity_poly.type
_entity_poly.pdbx_seq_one_letter_code
_entity_poly.pdbx_strand_id
1 'polypeptide(L)'
;MSKLTLWTRSFHPLENFGAGGLFFEGDNRNFSTSLGVTARIKQSVEIYLTQAKVVGRRAISDPSSNRYIGTYEDYSDPKKQPQAEVRGQVDPYRPDGDQHAQVFLSYRGQNFALPGSQTEGGREFYSGVVPELDVTNSVDIHVDRAAQKMTFSCRMVGDGFPNAESFLLDISQNPLFLVTHRRVGSATGQLAGNRRIAMACSSGRVDFPSDAFGSALEAYFALDYATHVGGPVDLFDEGGVKPSSRESWNQMHERRDARGGRVRRWWLDNDVVWVRGRQGSSMP
;
A
#
# COMPACT_ATOMS: atom_id res chain seq x y z
N MET A 1 8.91 22.63 -1.23
CA MET A 1 8.32 21.36 -1.73
C MET A 1 7.47 21.60 -2.98
N SER A 2 7.89 21.04 -4.12
CA SER A 2 7.29 21.30 -5.43
C SER A 2 6.66 20.06 -6.06
N LYS A 3 7.24 18.88 -5.79
CA LYS A 3 6.78 17.59 -6.31
C LYS A 3 6.93 16.51 -5.26
N LEU A 4 5.94 15.63 -5.21
CA LEU A 4 5.99 14.35 -4.53
C LEU A 4 5.63 13.23 -5.51
N THR A 5 6.13 12.03 -5.26
CA THR A 5 5.71 10.82 -5.98
C THR A 5 5.20 9.80 -4.97
N LEU A 6 3.90 9.52 -5.02
CA LEU A 6 3.28 8.46 -4.23
C LEU A 6 3.49 7.12 -4.93
N TRP A 7 4.03 6.14 -4.21
CA TRP A 7 4.06 4.75 -4.62
C TRP A 7 3.13 3.93 -3.73
N THR A 8 2.41 3.00 -4.34
CA THR A 8 1.69 1.94 -3.63
C THR A 8 1.98 0.62 -4.32
N ARG A 9 2.28 -0.42 -3.53
CA ARG A 9 2.63 -1.75 -4.05
C ARG A 9 1.93 -2.84 -3.27
N SER A 10 1.60 -3.93 -3.96
CA SER A 10 1.19 -5.21 -3.37
C SER A 10 2.22 -6.27 -3.68
N PHE A 11 2.67 -7.03 -2.69
CA PHE A 11 3.72 -8.02 -2.84
C PHE A 11 3.53 -9.22 -1.91
N HIS A 12 4.01 -10.38 -2.33
CA HIS A 12 4.02 -11.58 -1.52
C HIS A 12 5.38 -11.77 -0.83
N PRO A 13 5.45 -11.82 0.50
CA PRO A 13 6.73 -11.74 1.23
C PRO A 13 7.54 -13.05 1.24
N LEU A 14 6.91 -14.17 0.84
CA LEU A 14 7.55 -15.49 0.74
C LEU A 14 7.87 -15.83 -0.71
N GLU A 15 8.72 -16.83 -0.91
CA GLU A 15 9.09 -17.39 -2.24
C GLU A 15 7.90 -17.87 -3.07
N ASN A 16 6.80 -18.30 -2.42
CA ASN A 16 5.57 -18.68 -3.10
C ASN A 16 4.35 -18.44 -2.22
N PHE A 17 3.17 -18.47 -2.84
CA PHE A 17 1.88 -18.23 -2.20
C PHE A 17 1.35 -19.44 -1.41
N GLY A 18 2.07 -20.57 -1.42
CA GLY A 18 1.63 -21.85 -0.88
C GLY A 18 0.40 -22.41 -1.58
N ALA A 19 -0.14 -23.51 -1.05
CA ALA A 19 -1.32 -24.18 -1.63
C ALA A 19 -2.54 -23.24 -1.77
N GLY A 20 -2.73 -22.35 -0.80
CA GLY A 20 -3.84 -21.37 -0.78
C GLY A 20 -3.70 -20.23 -1.78
N GLY A 21 -2.62 -20.17 -2.57
CA GLY A 21 -2.50 -19.33 -3.76
C GLY A 21 -1.88 -20.09 -4.91
N LEU A 22 -2.22 -21.37 -5.04
CA LEU A 22 -1.85 -22.25 -6.14
C LEU A 22 -0.34 -22.36 -6.39
N PHE A 23 0.48 -22.07 -5.39
CA PHE A 23 1.94 -22.09 -5.48
C PHE A 23 2.55 -21.14 -6.52
N PHE A 24 1.88 -20.04 -6.86
CA PHE A 24 2.52 -18.96 -7.61
C PHE A 24 3.77 -18.48 -6.87
N GLU A 25 4.81 -18.11 -7.62
CA GLU A 25 6.00 -17.49 -7.05
C GLU A 25 5.65 -16.13 -6.43
N GLY A 26 6.28 -15.84 -5.29
CA GLY A 26 6.16 -14.58 -4.59
C GLY A 26 7.42 -13.72 -4.73
N ASP A 27 7.38 -12.55 -4.11
CA ASP A 27 8.42 -11.53 -4.23
C ASP A 27 9.62 -11.78 -3.28
N ASN A 28 9.46 -12.70 -2.32
CA ASN A 28 10.49 -13.12 -1.36
C ASN A 28 11.27 -11.97 -0.69
N ARG A 29 10.56 -10.93 -0.28
CA ARG A 29 11.17 -9.72 0.29
C ARG A 29 10.42 -9.21 1.51
N ASN A 30 11.04 -8.24 2.19
CA ASN A 30 10.40 -7.44 3.21
C ASN A 30 9.83 -6.14 2.64
N PHE A 31 9.22 -5.33 3.51
CA PHE A 31 8.84 -3.96 3.19
C PHE A 31 10.08 -3.16 2.79
N SER A 32 9.92 -2.22 1.86
CA SER A 32 11.05 -1.43 1.36
C SER A 32 10.57 -0.14 0.69
N THR A 33 11.39 0.90 0.66
CA THR A 33 11.17 2.04 -0.25
C THR A 33 11.99 1.97 -1.55
N SER A 34 12.85 0.95 -1.72
CA SER A 34 13.64 0.79 -2.94
C SER A 34 12.73 0.53 -4.14
N LEU A 35 12.92 1.26 -5.24
CA LEU A 35 12.12 1.11 -6.46
C LEU A 35 12.47 -0.17 -7.24
N GLY A 36 13.63 -0.78 -6.98
CA GLY A 36 14.10 -1.97 -7.68
C GLY A 36 13.55 -3.30 -7.17
N VAL A 37 12.74 -3.29 -6.10
CA VAL A 37 12.16 -4.53 -5.56
C VAL A 37 10.95 -4.99 -6.37
N THR A 38 10.70 -6.29 -6.36
CA THR A 38 9.57 -6.93 -7.05
C THR A 38 8.24 -6.68 -6.35
N ALA A 39 7.13 -6.70 -7.08
CA ALA A 39 5.78 -6.63 -6.56
C ALA A 39 4.80 -7.24 -7.57
N ARG A 40 3.66 -7.71 -7.07
CA ARG A 40 2.55 -8.19 -7.88
C ARG A 40 1.81 -7.06 -8.58
N ILE A 41 1.71 -5.91 -7.91
CA ILE A 41 1.24 -4.67 -8.54
C ILE A 41 2.06 -3.51 -7.98
N LYS A 42 2.52 -2.63 -8.87
CA LYS A 42 3.15 -1.35 -8.57
C LYS A 42 2.34 -0.25 -9.23
N GLN A 43 2.08 0.82 -8.48
CA GLN A 43 1.42 1.98 -9.04
C GLN A 43 1.99 3.26 -8.44
N SER A 44 2.18 4.26 -9.31
CA SER A 44 2.72 5.55 -8.92
C SER A 44 1.85 6.72 -9.37
N VAL A 45 1.87 7.77 -8.55
CA VAL A 45 1.16 9.02 -8.79
C VAL A 45 2.13 10.18 -8.53
N GLU A 46 2.30 11.03 -9.52
CA GLU A 46 3.07 12.26 -9.37
C GLU A 46 2.15 13.40 -8.93
N ILE A 47 2.54 14.09 -7.87
CA ILE A 47 1.81 15.18 -7.23
C ILE A 47 2.65 16.44 -7.43
N TYR A 48 2.26 17.26 -8.40
CA TYR A 48 2.93 18.52 -8.73
C TYR A 48 2.25 19.65 -7.96
N LEU A 49 2.81 19.99 -6.80
CA LEU A 49 2.28 21.01 -5.90
C LEU A 49 2.32 22.40 -6.53
N THR A 50 3.40 22.78 -7.21
CA THR A 50 3.51 24.09 -7.86
C THR A 50 2.57 24.24 -9.07
N GLN A 51 2.17 23.14 -9.68
CA GLN A 51 1.28 23.12 -10.85
C GLN A 51 -0.18 22.82 -10.49
N ALA A 52 -0.47 22.61 -9.20
CA ALA A 52 -1.78 22.16 -8.71
C ALA A 52 -2.31 20.95 -9.50
N LYS A 53 -1.47 19.92 -9.71
CA LYS A 53 -1.75 18.82 -10.64
C LYS A 53 -1.37 17.45 -10.08
N VAL A 54 -2.22 16.46 -10.35
CA VAL A 54 -1.97 15.04 -10.08
C VAL A 54 -1.87 14.28 -11.41
N VAL A 55 -0.88 13.41 -11.54
CA VAL A 55 -0.67 12.57 -12.72
C VAL A 55 -0.49 11.12 -12.30
N GLY A 56 -1.49 10.29 -12.58
CA GLY A 56 -1.38 8.84 -12.43
C GLY A 56 -0.51 8.23 -13.52
N ARG A 57 0.38 7.31 -13.14
CA ARG A 57 1.07 6.44 -14.09
C ARG A 57 0.26 5.15 -14.29
N ARG A 58 0.70 4.34 -15.25
CA ARG A 58 0.10 3.03 -15.48
C ARG A 58 0.52 2.08 -14.36
N ALA A 59 -0.42 1.31 -13.83
CA ALA A 59 -0.08 0.22 -12.92
C ALA A 59 0.60 -0.92 -13.68
N ILE A 60 1.61 -1.50 -13.05
CA ILE A 60 2.42 -2.57 -13.64
C ILE A 60 2.56 -3.75 -12.68
N SER A 61 2.79 -4.94 -13.22
CA SER A 61 3.20 -6.13 -12.46
C SER A 61 4.62 -6.54 -12.85
N ASP A 62 5.41 -7.04 -11.89
CA ASP A 62 6.57 -7.86 -12.25
C ASP A 62 6.12 -9.25 -12.74
N PRO A 63 7.00 -10.01 -13.42
CA PRO A 63 6.65 -11.34 -13.89
C PRO A 63 6.13 -12.26 -12.79
N SER A 64 5.28 -13.19 -13.19
CA SER A 64 4.73 -14.24 -12.34
C SER A 64 4.99 -15.60 -12.96
N SER A 65 5.23 -16.60 -12.13
CA SER A 65 5.42 -17.97 -12.59
C SER A 65 4.79 -18.97 -11.62
N ASN A 66 4.61 -20.20 -12.09
CA ASN A 66 4.24 -21.33 -11.27
C ASN A 66 5.10 -22.55 -11.63
N ARG A 67 6.10 -22.81 -10.78
CA ARG A 67 7.08 -23.89 -11.00
C ARG A 67 6.47 -25.29 -11.12
N TYR A 68 5.32 -25.54 -10.50
CA TYR A 68 4.73 -26.89 -10.48
C TYR A 68 4.03 -27.25 -11.78
N ILE A 69 3.58 -26.24 -12.53
CA ILE A 69 2.89 -26.41 -13.82
C ILE A 69 3.65 -25.79 -14.99
N GLY A 70 4.85 -25.24 -14.74
CA GLY A 70 5.77 -24.74 -15.77
C GLY A 70 5.27 -23.49 -16.50
N THR A 71 4.46 -22.65 -15.87
CA THR A 71 3.87 -21.46 -16.50
C THR A 71 4.60 -20.18 -16.09
N TYR A 72 4.60 -19.21 -17.00
CA TYR A 72 5.24 -17.90 -16.84
C TYR A 72 4.43 -16.82 -17.56
N GLU A 73 4.35 -15.64 -16.95
CA GLU A 73 3.71 -14.45 -17.49
C GLU A 73 4.59 -13.23 -17.21
N ASP A 74 5.01 -12.52 -18.26
CA ASP A 74 5.82 -11.30 -18.16
C ASP A 74 5.01 -10.01 -18.14
N TYR A 75 3.69 -10.09 -18.36
CA TYR A 75 2.78 -8.96 -18.44
C TYR A 75 3.14 -7.93 -19.51
N SER A 76 3.90 -8.29 -20.54
CA SER A 76 4.20 -7.39 -21.66
C SER A 76 2.94 -6.99 -22.44
N ASP A 77 1.93 -7.86 -22.48
CA ASP A 77 0.62 -7.57 -23.07
C ASP A 77 -0.15 -6.55 -22.21
N PRO A 78 -0.49 -5.36 -22.77
CA PRO A 78 -1.27 -4.36 -22.06
C PRO A 78 -2.61 -4.85 -21.49
N LYS A 79 -3.22 -5.88 -22.08
CA LYS A 79 -4.51 -6.44 -21.63
C LYS A 79 -4.38 -7.27 -20.36
N LYS A 80 -3.17 -7.69 -19.99
CA LYS A 80 -2.89 -8.49 -18.79
C LYS A 80 -2.36 -7.66 -17.64
N GLN A 81 -1.89 -6.45 -17.92
CA GLN A 81 -1.40 -5.53 -16.90
C GLN A 81 -2.53 -5.11 -15.93
N PRO A 82 -2.19 -4.83 -14.67
CA PRO A 82 -3.12 -4.26 -13.71
C PRO A 82 -3.77 -2.97 -14.23
N GLN A 83 -4.99 -2.73 -13.75
CA GLN A 83 -5.72 -1.49 -13.98
C GLN A 83 -5.59 -0.60 -12.75
N ALA A 84 -5.55 0.72 -12.96
CA ALA A 84 -5.57 1.67 -11.88
C ALA A 84 -6.44 2.88 -12.19
N GLU A 85 -7.02 3.42 -11.13
CA GLU A 85 -7.72 4.68 -11.12
C GLU A 85 -7.00 5.65 -10.19
N VAL A 86 -6.77 6.86 -10.68
CA VAL A 86 -6.16 7.94 -9.92
C VAL A 86 -7.07 9.15 -10.00
N ARG A 87 -7.45 9.65 -8.83
CA ARG A 87 -8.16 10.92 -8.68
C ARG A 87 -7.41 11.76 -7.68
N GLY A 88 -7.41 13.07 -7.87
CA GLY A 88 -6.82 13.94 -6.88
C GLY A 88 -7.11 15.39 -7.15
N GLN A 89 -6.94 16.18 -6.11
CA GLN A 89 -7.08 17.62 -6.11
C GLN A 89 -5.88 18.21 -5.40
N VAL A 90 -5.35 19.30 -5.94
CA VAL A 90 -4.30 20.08 -5.31
C VAL A 90 -4.77 21.51 -5.34
N ASP A 91 -4.73 22.19 -4.21
CA ASP A 91 -5.09 23.61 -4.14
C ASP A 91 -4.10 24.45 -4.97
N PRO A 92 -4.51 25.63 -5.45
CA PRO A 92 -3.62 26.54 -6.15
C PRO A 92 -2.34 26.83 -5.36
N TYR A 93 -1.21 26.87 -6.06
CA TYR A 93 0.08 27.14 -5.44
C TYR A 93 0.13 28.52 -4.78
N ARG A 94 0.68 28.56 -3.56
CA ARG A 94 0.94 29.78 -2.80
C ARG A 94 2.41 29.75 -2.36
N PRO A 95 3.26 30.73 -2.73
CA PRO A 95 4.68 30.73 -2.38
C PRO A 95 4.94 30.62 -0.87
N ASP A 96 4.17 31.37 -0.07
CA ASP A 96 4.34 31.50 1.38
C ASP A 96 3.11 31.03 2.16
N GLY A 97 2.21 30.29 1.50
CA GLY A 97 0.93 29.90 2.07
C GLY A 97 0.75 28.40 2.16
N ASP A 98 -0.22 28.02 2.97
CA ASP A 98 -0.72 26.66 3.11
C ASP A 98 -1.28 26.15 1.79
N GLN A 99 -1.05 24.87 1.55
CA GLN A 99 -1.53 24.17 0.36
C GLN A 99 -1.95 22.75 0.73
N HIS A 100 -3.15 22.36 0.32
CA HIS A 100 -3.62 20.98 0.47
C HIS A 100 -3.52 20.21 -0.84
N ALA A 101 -3.27 18.90 -0.72
CA ALA A 101 -3.38 17.94 -1.79
C ALA A 101 -4.07 16.67 -1.28
N GLN A 102 -5.06 16.21 -2.02
CA GLN A 102 -5.75 14.95 -1.78
C GLN A 102 -5.54 14.04 -2.96
N VAL A 103 -5.13 12.81 -2.70
CA VAL A 103 -4.89 11.79 -3.73
C VAL A 103 -5.62 10.52 -3.35
N PHE A 104 -6.46 10.07 -4.26
CA PHE A 104 -7.06 8.76 -4.25
C PHE A 104 -6.40 7.91 -5.34
N LEU A 105 -5.93 6.75 -4.94
CA LEU A 105 -5.37 5.75 -5.84
C LEU A 105 -6.07 4.42 -5.59
N SER A 106 -6.57 3.78 -6.64
CA SER A 106 -7.01 2.39 -6.60
C SER A 106 -6.34 1.61 -7.70
N TYR A 107 -5.97 0.36 -7.43
CA TYR A 107 -5.57 -0.57 -8.48
C TYR A 107 -6.19 -1.94 -8.25
N ARG A 108 -6.27 -2.69 -9.35
CA ARG A 108 -6.62 -4.10 -9.34
C ARG A 108 -5.89 -4.88 -10.41
N GLY A 109 -5.64 -6.16 -10.17
CA GLY A 109 -4.95 -7.01 -11.13
C GLY A 109 -5.14 -8.49 -10.84
N GLN A 110 -4.94 -9.30 -11.87
CA GLN A 110 -5.16 -10.73 -11.83
C GLN A 110 -3.89 -11.48 -12.24
N ASN A 111 -3.66 -12.66 -11.66
CA ASN A 111 -2.54 -13.50 -12.05
C ASN A 111 -2.87 -14.37 -13.27
N PHE A 112 -2.14 -14.18 -14.37
CA PHE A 112 -2.32 -14.96 -15.61
C PHE A 112 -1.24 -16.03 -15.83
N ALA A 113 -0.44 -16.40 -14.84
CA ALA A 113 0.56 -17.48 -14.98
C ALA A 113 -0.09 -18.90 -14.93
N LEU A 114 -1.09 -19.17 -15.75
CA LEU A 114 -1.87 -20.42 -15.77
C LEU A 114 -1.90 -21.06 -17.17
N PRO A 115 -2.10 -22.38 -17.27
CA PRO A 115 -2.11 -23.06 -18.56
C PRO A 115 -3.22 -22.52 -19.48
N GLY A 116 -2.88 -21.99 -20.65
CA GLY A 116 -3.87 -21.49 -21.62
C GLY A 116 -4.40 -20.07 -21.38
N SER A 117 -3.98 -19.38 -20.31
CA SER A 117 -4.30 -17.96 -20.03
C SER A 117 -3.83 -16.99 -21.14
N GLN A 118 -2.93 -17.47 -22.00
CA GLN A 118 -2.43 -16.77 -23.19
C GLN A 118 -3.51 -16.56 -24.25
N THR A 119 -4.55 -17.40 -24.23
CA THR A 119 -5.69 -17.31 -25.14
C THR A 119 -6.81 -16.48 -24.52
N GLU A 120 -7.65 -15.85 -25.33
CA GLU A 120 -8.81 -15.10 -24.84
C GLU A 120 -9.78 -15.98 -24.02
N GLY A 121 -10.09 -17.17 -24.51
CA GLY A 121 -10.97 -18.12 -23.80
C GLY A 121 -10.37 -18.62 -22.49
N GLY A 122 -9.06 -18.89 -22.44
CA GLY A 122 -8.39 -19.26 -21.19
C GLY A 122 -8.38 -18.10 -20.19
N ARG A 123 -8.14 -16.87 -20.64
CA ARG A 123 -8.21 -15.68 -19.80
C ARG A 123 -9.61 -15.47 -19.21
N GLU A 124 -10.65 -15.61 -20.03
CA GLU A 124 -12.04 -15.51 -19.58
C GLU A 124 -12.41 -16.63 -18.61
N PHE A 125 -11.93 -17.86 -18.84
CA PHE A 125 -12.12 -18.95 -17.90
C PHE A 125 -11.46 -18.63 -16.54
N TYR A 126 -10.21 -18.17 -16.55
CA TYR A 126 -9.49 -17.89 -15.31
C TYR A 126 -9.95 -16.62 -14.60
N SER A 127 -10.55 -15.63 -15.27
CA SER A 127 -11.18 -14.47 -14.60
C SER A 127 -12.29 -14.87 -13.62
N GLY A 128 -12.93 -16.02 -13.82
CA GLY A 128 -13.87 -16.61 -12.86
C GLY A 128 -13.23 -17.44 -11.73
N VAL A 129 -11.96 -17.81 -11.85
CA VAL A 129 -11.28 -18.78 -10.94
C VAL A 129 -10.19 -18.14 -10.10
N VAL A 130 -9.43 -17.22 -10.67
CA VAL A 130 -8.38 -16.47 -9.97
C VAL A 130 -8.92 -15.07 -9.70
N PRO A 131 -9.24 -14.75 -8.45
CA PRO A 131 -9.80 -13.44 -8.12
C PRO A 131 -8.79 -12.32 -8.40
N GLU A 132 -9.32 -11.14 -8.72
CA GLU A 132 -8.54 -9.92 -8.76
C GLU A 132 -8.04 -9.59 -7.35
N LEU A 133 -6.82 -9.08 -7.28
CA LEU A 133 -6.33 -8.37 -6.11
C LEU A 133 -6.67 -6.90 -6.25
N ASP A 134 -7.25 -6.29 -5.22
CA ASP A 134 -7.47 -4.86 -5.17
C ASP A 134 -6.84 -4.16 -3.94
N VAL A 135 -6.36 -2.94 -4.17
CA VAL A 135 -5.95 -2.02 -3.09
C VAL A 135 -6.38 -0.62 -3.47
N THR A 136 -6.90 0.08 -2.48
CA THR A 136 -7.23 1.49 -2.51
C THR A 136 -6.42 2.21 -1.44
N ASN A 137 -5.85 3.34 -1.81
CA ASN A 137 -5.04 4.19 -0.96
C ASN A 137 -5.51 5.64 -1.08
N SER A 138 -5.80 6.27 0.06
CA SER A 138 -6.20 7.67 0.15
C SER A 138 -5.17 8.43 0.97
N VAL A 139 -4.62 9.49 0.40
CA VAL A 139 -3.58 10.31 1.01
C VAL A 139 -4.04 11.76 1.02
N ASP A 140 -4.04 12.37 2.20
CA ASP A 140 -4.20 13.81 2.41
C ASP A 140 -2.85 14.38 2.81
N ILE A 141 -2.47 15.50 2.19
CA ILE A 141 -1.20 16.19 2.41
C ILE A 141 -1.52 17.66 2.63
N HIS A 142 -0.97 18.21 3.71
CA HIS A 142 -0.98 19.63 3.99
C HIS A 142 0.46 20.15 4.04
N VAL A 143 0.78 21.16 3.23
CA VAL A 143 2.10 21.76 3.11
C VAL A 143 2.05 23.18 3.67
N ASP A 144 2.67 23.38 4.84
CA ASP A 144 2.93 24.69 5.43
C ASP A 144 4.34 25.14 5.03
N ARG A 145 4.41 26.10 4.10
CA ARG A 145 5.69 26.60 3.54
C ARG A 145 6.39 27.58 4.47
N ALA A 146 5.66 28.29 5.31
CA ALA A 146 6.23 29.22 6.26
C ALA A 146 6.96 28.48 7.38
N ALA A 147 6.35 27.42 7.92
CA ALA A 147 6.99 26.56 8.91
C ALA A 147 7.90 25.49 8.29
N GLN A 148 7.85 25.31 6.97
CA GLN A 148 8.55 24.25 6.25
C GLN A 148 8.17 22.86 6.75
N LYS A 149 6.87 22.60 6.95
CA LYS A 149 6.32 21.35 7.49
C LYS A 149 5.23 20.75 6.63
N MET A 150 5.35 19.47 6.32
CA MET A 150 4.35 18.71 5.60
C MET A 150 3.66 17.76 6.57
N THR A 151 2.35 17.92 6.73
CA THR A 151 1.50 16.95 7.44
C THR A 151 0.90 15.99 6.42
N PHE A 152 0.82 14.71 6.77
CA PHE A 152 0.17 13.70 5.95
C PHE A 152 -0.79 12.86 6.76
N SER A 153 -1.83 12.36 6.10
CA SER A 153 -2.69 11.29 6.59
C SER A 153 -2.92 10.30 5.47
N CYS A 154 -2.79 9.01 5.78
CA CYS A 154 -2.90 7.95 4.80
C CYS A 154 -3.82 6.84 5.30
N ARG A 155 -4.69 6.35 4.41
CA ARG A 155 -5.57 5.21 4.68
C ARG A 155 -5.56 4.24 3.50
N MET A 156 -5.30 2.98 3.81
CA MET A 156 -5.28 1.86 2.87
C MET A 156 -6.41 0.87 3.18
N VAL A 157 -7.09 0.44 2.12
CA VAL A 157 -8.23 -0.49 2.13
C VAL A 157 -8.08 -1.45 0.95
N GLY A 158 -8.55 -2.70 1.06
CA GLY A 158 -8.48 -3.67 -0.05
C GLY A 158 -8.84 -5.07 0.41
N ASP A 159 -8.40 -6.09 -0.34
CA ASP A 159 -8.68 -7.49 -0.02
C ASP A 159 -7.94 -8.03 1.22
N GLY A 160 -6.85 -7.38 1.64
CA GLY A 160 -6.04 -7.83 2.80
C GLY A 160 -5.05 -8.95 2.51
N PHE A 161 -4.91 -9.36 1.24
CA PHE A 161 -3.87 -10.27 0.78
C PHE A 161 -3.32 -9.80 -0.57
N PRO A 162 -1.99 -9.87 -0.84
CA PRO A 162 -0.92 -10.24 0.08
C PRO A 162 -0.54 -9.00 0.92
N ASN A 163 0.76 -8.75 1.13
CA ASN A 163 1.18 -7.54 1.83
C ASN A 163 1.02 -6.33 0.91
N ALA A 164 0.81 -5.16 1.50
CA ALA A 164 0.79 -3.89 0.78
C ALA A 164 1.60 -2.83 1.49
N GLU A 165 2.15 -1.89 0.74
CA GLU A 165 2.92 -0.77 1.27
C GLU A 165 2.72 0.48 0.44
N SER A 166 2.83 1.64 1.08
CA SER A 166 2.82 2.92 0.40
C SER A 166 3.82 3.88 1.02
N PHE A 167 4.45 4.69 0.18
CA PHE A 167 5.43 5.70 0.56
C PHE A 167 5.44 6.85 -0.44
N LEU A 168 5.88 8.02 0.03
CA LEU A 168 6.18 9.18 -0.80
C LEU A 168 7.68 9.23 -1.09
N LEU A 169 8.03 9.71 -2.28
CA LEU A 169 9.35 10.19 -2.62
C LEU A 169 9.28 11.70 -2.87
N ASP A 170 10.24 12.45 -2.33
CA ASP A 170 10.44 13.85 -2.70
C ASP A 170 11.17 13.99 -4.05
N ILE A 171 11.49 15.22 -4.44
CA ILE A 171 12.22 15.49 -5.69
C ILE A 171 13.65 14.92 -5.69
N SER A 172 14.24 14.73 -4.51
CA SER A 172 15.57 14.16 -4.29
C SER A 172 15.53 12.64 -4.09
N GLN A 173 14.37 12.00 -4.31
CA GLN A 173 14.14 10.56 -4.10
C GLN A 173 14.33 10.11 -2.63
N ASN A 174 14.25 11.02 -1.66
CA ASN A 174 14.22 10.61 -0.26
C ASN A 174 12.84 10.03 0.07
N PRO A 175 12.79 8.89 0.76
CA PRO A 175 11.54 8.24 1.08
C PRO A 175 10.91 8.74 2.39
N LEU A 176 9.59 8.69 2.42
CA LEU A 176 8.76 8.75 3.61
C LEU A 176 7.71 7.65 3.50
N PHE A 177 7.80 6.61 4.33
CA PHE A 177 6.73 5.62 4.42
C PHE A 177 5.42 6.30 4.83
N LEU A 178 4.33 5.84 4.24
CA LEU A 178 3.00 6.17 4.69
C LEU A 178 2.45 5.01 5.50
N VAL A 179 2.29 3.83 4.89
CA VAL A 179 1.67 2.68 5.55
C VAL A 179 2.29 1.37 5.10
N THR A 180 2.24 0.36 5.97
CA THR A 180 2.54 -1.03 5.65
C THR A 180 1.46 -1.94 6.22
N HIS A 181 0.99 -2.88 5.42
CA HIS A 181 0.00 -3.88 5.79
C HIS A 181 0.57 -5.29 5.61
N ARG A 182 0.49 -6.10 6.67
CA ARG A 182 0.77 -7.54 6.58
C ARG A 182 -0.47 -8.29 6.13
N ARG A 183 -0.31 -9.25 5.22
CA ARG A 183 -1.42 -10.06 4.73
C ARG A 183 -2.17 -10.74 5.88
N VAL A 184 -3.48 -10.82 5.71
CA VAL A 184 -4.39 -11.63 6.50
C VAL A 184 -4.71 -12.89 5.67
N GLY A 185 -4.81 -14.06 6.29
CA GLY A 185 -5.25 -15.29 5.61
C GLY A 185 -4.41 -15.77 4.42
N SER A 186 -5.09 -16.24 3.36
CA SER A 186 -4.50 -16.75 2.11
C SER A 186 -5.26 -16.19 0.90
N ALA A 187 -4.65 -16.28 -0.30
CA ALA A 187 -5.24 -15.78 -1.54
C ALA A 187 -6.68 -16.26 -1.76
N THR A 188 -6.92 -17.57 -1.64
CA THR A 188 -8.26 -18.19 -1.78
C THR A 188 -9.31 -17.67 -0.80
N GLY A 189 -8.91 -17.20 0.39
CA GLY A 189 -9.85 -16.77 1.43
C GLY A 189 -10.09 -15.26 1.47
N GLN A 190 -9.22 -14.46 0.86
CA GLN A 190 -9.23 -13.00 1.02
C GLN A 190 -9.48 -12.23 -0.27
N LEU A 191 -9.08 -12.76 -1.42
CA LEU A 191 -9.27 -12.08 -2.71
C LEU A 191 -10.70 -12.22 -3.25
N ALA A 192 -11.47 -13.19 -2.76
CA ALA A 192 -12.84 -13.37 -3.20
C ALA A 192 -13.78 -12.33 -2.57
N GLY A 193 -14.58 -11.67 -3.40
CA GLY A 193 -15.73 -10.88 -2.96
C GLY A 193 -15.51 -9.38 -2.74
N ASN A 194 -14.40 -8.79 -3.21
CA ASN A 194 -14.15 -7.34 -3.16
C ASN A 194 -14.34 -6.79 -1.73
N ARG A 195 -13.59 -7.35 -0.79
CA ARG A 195 -13.91 -7.27 0.65
C ARG A 195 -13.71 -5.86 1.22
N ARG A 196 -12.85 -5.05 0.60
CA ARG A 196 -12.55 -3.66 1.00
C ARG A 196 -12.37 -3.49 2.50
N ILE A 197 -11.55 -4.36 3.10
CA ILE A 197 -11.24 -4.29 4.53
C ILE A 197 -10.33 -3.11 4.82
N ALA A 198 -10.44 -2.51 6.00
CA ALA A 198 -9.38 -1.63 6.49
C ALA A 198 -8.07 -2.43 6.60
N MET A 199 -7.01 -1.94 5.96
CA MET A 199 -5.71 -2.59 5.92
C MET A 199 -4.70 -1.86 6.82
N ALA A 200 -4.49 -0.56 6.59
CA ALA A 200 -3.57 0.23 7.38
C ALA A 200 -3.93 1.72 7.34
N CYS A 201 -3.53 2.48 8.36
CA CYS A 201 -3.57 3.94 8.32
C CYS A 201 -2.42 4.56 9.12
N SER A 202 -2.06 5.78 8.80
CA SER A 202 -1.04 6.52 9.53
C SER A 202 -1.21 8.02 9.37
N SER A 203 -0.58 8.78 10.25
CA SER A 203 -0.44 10.21 10.10
C SER A 203 0.80 10.71 10.85
N GLY A 204 1.37 11.78 10.34
CA GLY A 204 2.49 12.46 10.95
C GLY A 204 2.80 13.77 10.23
N ARG A 205 3.84 14.43 10.72
CA ARG A 205 4.35 15.69 10.18
C ARG A 205 5.85 15.61 10.02
N VAL A 206 6.36 15.95 8.85
CA VAL A 206 7.79 15.92 8.53
C VAL A 206 8.24 17.31 8.12
N ASP A 207 9.45 17.68 8.50
CA ASP A 207 10.06 18.92 8.00
C ASP A 207 10.37 18.80 6.50
N PHE A 208 10.44 19.92 5.80
CA PHE A 208 10.97 20.04 4.45
C PHE A 208 11.76 21.35 4.31
N PRO A 209 13.02 21.44 4.74
CA PRO A 209 13.77 22.71 4.78
C PRO A 209 13.95 23.36 3.39
N SER A 210 13.65 22.64 2.31
CA SER A 210 13.64 23.18 0.95
C SER A 210 12.60 22.47 0.08
N ASP A 211 13.06 21.68 -0.89
CA ASP A 211 12.23 20.89 -1.78
C ASP A 211 12.25 19.39 -1.46
N ALA A 212 13.08 19.02 -0.50
CA ALA A 212 13.27 17.65 -0.01
C ALA A 212 12.78 17.51 1.44
N PHE A 213 12.47 16.28 1.84
CA PHE A 213 12.15 15.92 3.21
C PHE A 213 13.35 16.16 4.13
N GLY A 214 13.07 16.77 5.28
CA GLY A 214 13.99 16.93 6.40
C GLY A 214 14.16 15.65 7.22
N SER A 215 14.93 15.77 8.29
CA SER A 215 15.19 14.67 9.23
C SER A 215 14.15 14.58 10.34
N ALA A 216 13.63 15.70 10.85
CA ALA A 216 12.68 15.72 11.95
C ALA A 216 11.29 15.25 11.49
N LEU A 217 10.67 14.44 12.33
CA LEU A 217 9.31 13.94 12.13
C LEU A 217 8.57 13.89 13.46
N GLU A 218 7.34 14.35 13.46
CA GLU A 218 6.40 14.18 14.55
C GLU A 218 5.35 13.14 14.14
N ALA A 219 5.42 11.97 14.76
CA ALA A 219 4.49 10.89 14.51
C ALA A 219 3.17 11.12 15.25
N TYR A 220 2.02 10.89 14.60
CA TYR A 220 0.71 10.95 15.26
C TYR A 220 0.19 9.56 15.57
N PHE A 221 0.08 8.70 14.56
CA PHE A 221 -0.28 7.28 14.70
C PHE A 221 0.20 6.48 13.49
N ALA A 222 0.36 5.16 13.66
CA ALA A 222 0.62 4.21 12.59
C ALA A 222 0.00 2.85 12.95
N LEU A 223 -1.03 2.44 12.22
CA LEU A 223 -1.86 1.28 12.52
C LEU A 223 -1.91 0.32 11.34
N ASP A 224 -1.79 -0.97 11.63
CA ASP A 224 -2.08 -2.07 10.69
C ASP A 224 -3.23 -2.91 11.25
N TYR A 225 -4.32 -3.03 10.49
CA TYR A 225 -5.52 -3.76 10.88
C TYR A 225 -5.41 -5.27 10.61
N ALA A 226 -4.23 -5.77 10.24
CA ALA A 226 -3.91 -7.20 10.25
C ALA A 226 -3.77 -7.71 11.69
N THR A 227 -4.87 -8.18 12.29
CA THR A 227 -4.93 -8.66 13.68
C THR A 227 -5.44 -10.09 13.78
N HIS A 228 -4.91 -10.83 14.76
CA HIS A 228 -5.38 -12.17 15.14
C HIS A 228 -6.44 -12.18 16.26
N VAL A 229 -6.59 -11.08 17.04
CA VAL A 229 -7.23 -11.10 18.38
C VAL A 229 -7.93 -9.78 18.80
N GLY A 230 -8.40 -8.96 17.86
CA GLY A 230 -9.43 -7.95 18.18
C GLY A 230 -8.99 -6.50 18.37
N GLY A 231 -7.97 -6.04 17.63
CA GLY A 231 -7.63 -4.61 17.55
C GLY A 231 -6.44 -4.34 16.63
N PRO A 232 -6.33 -3.14 16.03
CA PRO A 232 -5.22 -2.82 15.13
C PRO A 232 -3.87 -3.00 15.83
N VAL A 233 -2.87 -3.45 15.08
CA VAL A 233 -1.47 -3.45 15.50
C VAL A 233 -0.97 -2.00 15.43
N ASP A 234 -0.67 -1.42 16.59
CA ASP A 234 0.04 -0.15 16.67
C ASP A 234 1.53 -0.39 16.39
N LEU A 235 2.04 0.26 15.36
CA LEU A 235 3.43 0.10 14.94
C LEU A 235 4.41 0.74 15.94
N PHE A 236 3.97 1.71 16.74
CA PHE A 236 4.81 2.29 17.80
C PHE A 236 5.04 1.26 18.92
N ASP A 237 3.98 0.54 19.29
CA ASP A 237 4.06 -0.53 20.30
C ASP A 237 4.88 -1.71 19.77
N GLU A 238 4.66 -2.12 18.51
CA GLU A 238 5.45 -3.20 17.88
C GLU A 238 6.93 -2.82 17.72
N GLY A 239 7.22 -1.55 17.43
CA GLY A 239 8.58 -1.01 17.34
C GLY A 239 9.21 -0.67 18.69
N GLY A 240 8.43 -0.65 19.78
CA GLY A 240 8.86 -0.31 21.14
C GLY A 240 9.21 1.17 21.36
N VAL A 241 9.09 2.03 20.34
CA VAL A 241 9.42 3.44 20.43
C VAL A 241 8.61 4.26 19.42
N LYS A 242 8.09 5.40 19.87
CA LYS A 242 7.47 6.38 18.98
C LYS A 242 8.57 7.10 18.18
N PRO A 243 8.58 7.01 16.84
CA PRO A 243 9.61 7.65 16.03
C PRO A 243 9.53 9.18 16.12
N SER A 244 10.70 9.82 16.16
CA SER A 244 10.87 11.29 16.21
C SER A 244 11.69 11.83 15.01
N SER A 245 12.03 10.95 14.07
CA SER A 245 12.76 11.30 12.85
C SER A 245 12.21 10.53 11.66
N ARG A 246 12.37 11.07 10.46
CA ARG A 246 11.99 10.40 9.20
C ARG A 246 12.69 9.05 9.06
N GLU A 247 13.96 8.97 9.47
CA GLU A 247 14.72 7.72 9.42
C GLU A 247 14.14 6.68 10.38
N SER A 248 13.90 7.03 11.65
CA SER A 248 13.32 6.09 12.62
C SER A 248 11.90 5.66 12.23
N TRP A 249 11.11 6.57 11.64
CA TRP A 249 9.81 6.26 11.05
C TRP A 249 9.92 5.24 9.91
N ASN A 250 10.81 5.46 8.95
CA ASN A 250 11.01 4.52 7.85
C ASN A 250 11.53 3.17 8.35
N GLN A 251 12.51 3.16 9.26
CA GLN A 251 13.05 1.93 9.84
C GLN A 251 11.98 1.13 10.60
N MET A 252 11.07 1.80 11.31
CA MET A 252 9.94 1.16 11.97
C MET A 252 9.09 0.37 10.96
N HIS A 253 8.79 0.93 9.79
CA HIS A 253 8.05 0.24 8.74
C HIS A 253 8.85 -0.89 8.06
N GLU A 254 10.12 -0.66 7.71
CA GLU A 254 10.97 -1.63 6.99
C GLU A 254 11.32 -2.85 7.84
N ARG A 255 11.54 -2.65 9.14
CA ARG A 255 11.91 -3.71 10.08
C ARG A 255 10.73 -4.57 10.52
N ARG A 256 9.49 -4.21 10.18
CA ARG A 256 8.34 -5.09 10.42
C ARG A 256 8.56 -6.39 9.67
N ASP A 257 8.38 -7.51 10.37
CA ASP A 257 8.44 -8.83 9.75
C ASP A 257 7.29 -8.99 8.75
N ALA A 258 7.59 -8.80 7.47
CA ALA A 258 6.65 -8.97 6.38
C ALA A 258 6.22 -10.44 6.23
N ARG A 259 7.08 -11.38 6.64
CA ARG A 259 6.89 -12.83 6.50
C ARG A 259 6.10 -13.45 7.62
N GLY A 260 5.87 -12.71 8.71
CA GLY A 260 5.23 -13.13 9.95
C GLY A 260 4.01 -14.03 9.77
N GLY A 261 3.66 -14.74 10.85
CA GLY A 261 2.61 -15.76 10.86
C GLY A 261 1.32 -15.30 10.18
N ARG A 262 0.60 -16.23 9.53
CA ARG A 262 -0.67 -15.92 8.86
C ARG A 262 -1.63 -15.29 9.85
N VAL A 263 -1.89 -14.00 9.70
CA VAL A 263 -2.86 -13.31 10.53
C VAL A 263 -4.25 -13.87 10.21
N ARG A 264 -4.87 -14.59 11.15
CA ARG A 264 -6.21 -15.19 10.96
C ARG A 264 -7.26 -14.11 11.22
N ARG A 265 -7.85 -13.54 10.16
CA ARG A 265 -9.30 -13.25 10.16
C ARG A 265 -10.00 -14.44 9.54
N TRP A 266 -10.51 -15.33 10.38
CA TRP A 266 -11.42 -16.37 9.93
C TRP A 266 -12.78 -15.72 9.63
N TRP A 267 -13.54 -16.31 8.71
CA TRP A 267 -14.87 -15.93 8.16
C TRP A 267 -15.98 -15.58 9.17
N LEU A 268 -15.71 -15.62 10.48
CA LEU A 268 -16.66 -15.29 11.54
C LEU A 268 -16.66 -13.81 11.94
N ASP A 269 -15.70 -12.99 11.48
CA ASP A 269 -15.69 -11.53 11.75
C ASP A 269 -16.77 -10.73 10.98
N ASN A 270 -17.73 -11.40 10.33
CA ASN A 270 -19.01 -10.76 10.02
C ASN A 270 -19.86 -10.53 11.28
N ASP A 271 -19.51 -11.16 12.40
CA ASP A 271 -19.98 -10.72 13.71
C ASP A 271 -19.21 -9.45 14.07
N VAL A 272 -19.90 -8.32 13.94
CA VAL A 272 -19.45 -7.02 14.43
C VAL A 272 -19.24 -7.12 15.94
N VAL A 273 -18.03 -7.48 16.36
CA VAL A 273 -17.66 -7.34 17.76
C VAL A 273 -17.38 -5.86 17.97
N TRP A 274 -18.37 -5.15 18.50
CA TRP A 274 -18.22 -3.77 18.96
C TRP A 274 -17.05 -3.70 19.96
N VAL A 275 -15.91 -3.21 19.50
CA VAL A 275 -14.81 -2.84 20.38
C VAL A 275 -15.27 -1.59 21.11
N ARG A 276 -15.53 -1.69 22.42
CA ARG A 276 -15.86 -0.51 23.23
C ARG A 276 -14.73 0.51 23.08
N GLY A 277 -15.06 1.68 22.55
CA GLY A 277 -14.12 2.79 22.43
C GLY A 277 -13.44 3.07 23.77
N ARG A 278 -12.12 3.33 23.75
CA ARG A 278 -11.41 3.83 24.93
C ARG A 278 -12.07 5.13 25.40
N GLN A 279 -12.20 5.30 26.71
CA GLN A 279 -12.74 6.52 27.32
C GLN A 279 -11.91 7.72 26.83
N GLY A 280 -12.53 8.62 26.05
CA GLY A 280 -11.87 9.77 25.42
C GLY A 280 -11.61 9.67 23.91
N SER A 281 -11.90 8.53 23.27
CA SER A 281 -11.91 8.39 21.80
C SER A 281 -13.22 8.90 21.22
N SER A 282 -13.17 9.85 20.29
CA SER A 282 -14.34 10.42 19.60
C SER A 282 -14.81 9.62 18.38
N MET A 283 -14.30 8.41 18.16
CA MET A 283 -14.89 7.49 17.18
C MET A 283 -15.92 6.57 17.86
N PRO A 284 -17.14 6.47 17.29
CA PRO A 284 -18.23 5.64 17.82
C PRO A 284 -17.90 4.15 17.85
#